data_AF-A0A540M749-F1
#
_entry.id   AF-A0A540M749-F1
#
_cell.length_a   1.000
_cell.length_b   1.000
_cell.length_c   1.000
_cell.angle_alpha   90.00
_cell.angle_beta   90.00
_cell.angle_gamma   90.00
#
_symmetry.space_group_name_H-M   'P 1'
#
loop_
_entity.id
_entity.type
_entity.pdbx_description
1 polymer ?
#
loop_
_entity_poly.entity_id
_entity_poly.type
_entity_poly.pdbx_seq_one_letter_code
_entity_poly.pdbx_strand_id
1 'polypeptide(L)'
;MFFIPSTPFLDSAFDVATLLFISALIVLSLLSISFIFNLCLKSRTALHLRHFNSLWTVRFLLVIFIIFWSLNELLRIPTLRRTYLYPFLSVLASFEEPQFCKIHVALSLGLFEPAFLVTLLFLVDASIERKTPNVSWAIAFVLATCLPMLLVQVLFLFFHPFHKLHLPLPEIFVRNYVVQKVEYGSSMVSCTYPLLNTIMFAAFGGAYSMWFLFSCWRVLSLVINKGLRLRIYTLAATVLVPLPLQIILMGMTVLWKPDHPAFTALSFAAFLSTLICAAVGQGILVIKPIADSLAAGEDRCRLIRKRKPAEGVQIIVSAD
;
A
#
# COMPACT_ATOMS: atom_id res chain seq x y z
N MET A 1 39.81 12.49 -24.16
CA MET A 1 39.27 11.32 -23.44
C MET A 1 38.74 11.83 -22.11
N PHE A 2 37.44 12.11 -22.03
CA PHE A 2 36.83 12.63 -20.80
C PHE A 2 36.70 11.49 -19.80
N PHE A 3 37.54 11.53 -18.76
CA PHE A 3 37.40 10.67 -17.58
C PHE A 3 36.18 11.13 -16.80
N ILE A 4 35.05 10.45 -17.02
CA ILE A 4 33.90 10.52 -16.13
C ILE A 4 34.30 9.71 -14.88
N PRO A 5 34.31 10.31 -13.67
CA PRO A 5 34.67 9.58 -12.46
C PRO A 5 33.62 8.50 -12.23
N SER A 6 34.07 7.26 -12.02
CA SER A 6 33.19 6.12 -12.16
C SER A 6 32.01 6.07 -11.22
N THR A 7 31.95 6.72 -10.04
CA THR A 7 30.76 6.70 -9.12
C THR A 7 30.22 5.30 -8.73
N PRO A 8 29.84 5.07 -7.48
CA PRO A 8 29.46 3.75 -6.96
C PRO A 8 28.04 3.34 -7.42
N PHE A 9 27.84 3.17 -8.73
CA PHE A 9 26.51 3.19 -9.35
C PHE A 9 25.73 1.87 -9.26
N LEU A 10 26.36 0.74 -8.94
CA LEU A 10 25.67 -0.56 -8.94
C LEU A 10 24.84 -0.82 -7.67
N ASP A 11 25.25 -0.33 -6.50
CA ASP A 11 24.37 -0.19 -5.33
C ASP A 11 23.41 1.01 -5.48
N SER A 12 23.77 2.00 -6.30
CA SER A 12 22.93 3.17 -6.57
C SER A 12 21.73 2.87 -7.47
N ALA A 13 21.81 1.94 -8.43
CA ALA A 13 20.75 1.75 -9.42
C ALA A 13 19.44 1.24 -8.81
N PHE A 14 19.51 0.27 -7.89
CA PHE A 14 18.33 -0.25 -7.19
C PHE A 14 17.76 0.77 -6.20
N ASP A 15 18.61 1.50 -5.49
CA ASP A 15 18.19 2.58 -4.58
C ASP A 15 17.52 3.72 -5.33
N VAL A 16 18.07 4.14 -6.47
CA VAL A 16 17.50 5.17 -7.36
C VAL A 16 16.19 4.69 -7.97
N ALA A 17 16.12 3.44 -8.44
CA ALA A 17 14.89 2.86 -8.95
C ALA A 17 13.81 2.81 -7.86
N THR A 18 14.17 2.38 -6.64
CA THR A 18 13.27 2.35 -5.48
C THR A 18 12.73 3.76 -5.18
N LEU A 19 13.61 4.77 -5.13
CA LEU A 19 13.24 6.16 -4.91
C LEU A 19 12.31 6.70 -6.02
N LEU A 20 12.61 6.38 -7.28
CA LEU A 20 11.77 6.75 -8.42
C LEU A 20 10.37 6.16 -8.26
N PHE A 21 10.26 4.85 -8.00
CA PHE A 21 8.97 4.19 -7.86
C PHE A 21 8.19 4.67 -6.64
N ILE A 22 8.86 4.90 -5.50
CA ILE A 22 8.22 5.51 -4.31
C ILE A 22 7.71 6.91 -4.64
N SER A 23 8.52 7.75 -5.30
CA SER A 23 8.10 9.10 -5.67
C SER A 23 6.88 9.09 -6.60
N ALA A 24 6.85 8.19 -7.58
CA ALA A 24 5.71 8.00 -8.48
C ALA A 24 4.46 7.53 -7.72
N LEU A 25 4.61 6.61 -6.76
CA LEU A 25 3.52 6.13 -5.92
C LEU A 25 2.96 7.26 -5.04
N ILE A 26 3.82 8.08 -4.42
CA ILE A 26 3.40 9.24 -3.62
C ILE A 26 2.62 10.23 -4.49
N VAL A 27 3.12 10.56 -5.70
CA VAL A 27 2.40 11.44 -6.64
C VAL A 27 1.03 10.85 -6.99
N LEU A 28 0.95 9.54 -7.28
CA LEU A 28 -0.32 8.86 -7.55
C LEU A 28 -1.26 8.94 -6.34
N SER A 29 -0.75 8.79 -5.11
CA SER A 29 -1.51 8.92 -3.86
C SER A 29 -2.03 10.34 -3.64
N LEU A 30 -1.22 11.37 -3.88
CA LEU A 30 -1.65 12.77 -3.80
C LEU A 30 -2.77 13.06 -4.81
N LEU A 31 -2.61 12.61 -6.06
CA LEU A 31 -3.66 12.73 -7.08
C LEU A 31 -4.96 12.04 -6.64
N SER A 32 -4.87 10.84 -6.07
CA SER A 32 -6.04 10.11 -5.59
C SER A 32 -6.75 10.83 -4.43
N ILE A 33 -6.01 11.48 -3.53
CA ILE A 33 -6.56 12.33 -2.47
C ILE A 33 -7.30 13.52 -3.09
N SER A 34 -6.69 14.20 -4.07
CA SER A 34 -7.35 15.30 -4.80
C SER A 34 -8.66 14.85 -5.46
N PHE A 35 -8.68 13.65 -6.08
CA PHE A 35 -9.90 13.08 -6.66
C PHE A 35 -10.98 12.79 -5.59
N ILE A 36 -10.59 12.25 -4.45
CA ILE A 36 -11.51 12.01 -3.31
C ILE A 36 -12.11 13.34 -2.86
N PHE A 37 -11.29 14.37 -2.60
CA PHE A 37 -11.78 15.68 -2.16
C PHE A 37 -12.69 16.34 -3.21
N ASN A 38 -12.32 16.27 -4.48
CA ASN A 38 -13.15 16.80 -5.57
C ASN A 38 -14.53 16.10 -5.62
N LEU A 39 -14.56 14.77 -5.46
CA LEU A 39 -15.82 14.03 -5.37
C LEU A 39 -16.66 14.47 -4.16
N CYS A 40 -16.03 14.66 -2.99
CA CYS A 40 -16.74 15.10 -1.79
C CYS A 40 -17.35 16.50 -1.95
N LEU A 41 -16.58 17.44 -2.52
CA LEU A 41 -17.07 18.79 -2.82
C LEU A 41 -18.24 18.74 -3.81
N LYS A 42 -18.12 17.98 -4.90
CA LYS A 42 -19.18 17.86 -5.91
C LYS A 42 -20.41 17.09 -5.40
N SER A 43 -20.24 16.16 -4.47
CA SER A 43 -21.37 15.43 -3.88
C SER A 43 -22.27 16.30 -3.01
N ARG A 44 -21.77 17.43 -2.48
CA ARG A 44 -22.59 18.39 -1.74
C ARG A 44 -23.65 19.03 -2.64
N THR A 45 -23.35 19.16 -3.93
CA THR A 45 -24.22 19.83 -4.91
C THR A 45 -25.10 18.84 -5.69
N ALA A 46 -24.68 17.57 -5.82
CA ALA A 46 -25.40 16.57 -6.63
C ALA A 46 -25.88 15.37 -5.81
N LEU A 47 -27.21 15.21 -5.71
CA LEU A 47 -27.86 14.15 -4.92
C LEU A 47 -27.42 12.72 -5.33
N HIS A 48 -27.17 12.50 -6.63
CA HIS A 48 -26.72 11.20 -7.17
C HIS A 48 -25.34 10.77 -6.65
N LEU A 49 -24.46 11.72 -6.32
CA LEU A 49 -23.10 11.43 -5.81
C LEU A 49 -23.08 11.19 -4.29
N ARG A 50 -24.17 11.47 -3.57
CA ARG A 50 -24.25 11.34 -2.11
C ARG A 50 -24.16 9.89 -1.63
N HIS A 51 -24.67 8.93 -2.41
CA HIS A 51 -24.56 7.50 -2.10
C HIS A 51 -23.12 6.99 -2.22
N PHE A 52 -22.38 7.47 -3.24
CA PHE A 52 -20.96 7.17 -3.44
C PHE A 52 -20.04 7.80 -2.39
N ASN A 53 -20.49 8.86 -1.72
CA ASN A 53 -19.75 9.51 -0.64
C ASN A 53 -19.72 8.70 0.66
N SER A 54 -20.42 7.56 0.80
CA SER A 54 -20.36 6.77 2.05
C SER A 54 -19.01 6.07 2.25
N LEU A 55 -18.33 5.68 1.17
CA LEU A 55 -17.08 4.91 1.18
C LEU A 55 -15.81 5.78 1.08
N TRP A 56 -15.96 7.10 0.97
CA TRP A 56 -14.84 8.02 0.76
C TRP A 56 -13.79 7.94 1.89
N THR A 57 -14.23 7.78 3.15
CA THR A 57 -13.32 7.69 4.29
C THR A 57 -12.46 6.43 4.25
N VAL A 58 -13.04 5.29 3.84
CA VAL A 58 -12.29 4.04 3.72
C VAL A 58 -11.31 4.10 2.55
N ARG A 59 -11.70 4.69 1.42
CA ARG A 59 -10.78 4.96 0.29
C ARG A 59 -9.64 5.89 0.69
N PHE A 60 -9.94 6.93 1.47
CA PHE A 60 -8.94 7.84 2.01
C PHE A 60 -7.98 7.13 2.98
N LEU A 61 -8.52 6.28 3.85
CA LEU A 61 -7.75 5.45 4.76
C LEU A 61 -6.77 4.52 4.01
N LEU A 62 -7.22 3.88 2.93
CA LEU A 62 -6.36 3.06 2.06
C LEU A 62 -5.17 3.88 1.54
N VAL A 63 -5.43 5.08 1.01
CA VAL A 63 -4.37 5.94 0.45
C VAL A 63 -3.41 6.41 1.54
N ILE A 64 -3.91 6.73 2.72
CA ILE A 64 -3.07 7.08 3.87
C ILE A 64 -2.11 5.95 4.22
N PHE A 65 -2.59 4.71 4.31
CA PHE A 65 -1.71 3.57 4.61
C PHE A 65 -0.67 3.34 3.52
N ILE A 66 -1.02 3.52 2.25
CA ILE A 66 -0.06 3.43 1.12
C ILE A 66 1.01 4.52 1.23
N ILE A 67 0.63 5.76 1.57
CA ILE A 67 1.59 6.85 1.79
C ILE A 67 2.53 6.49 2.95
N PHE A 68 1.99 6.08 4.09
CA PHE A 68 2.83 5.72 5.24
C PHE A 68 3.73 4.52 4.97
N TRP A 69 3.26 3.50 4.24
CA TRP A 69 4.09 2.40 3.77
C TRP A 69 5.24 2.91 2.89
N SER A 70 4.92 3.77 1.91
CA SER A 70 5.92 4.32 0.99
C SER A 70 6.98 5.17 1.72
N LEU A 71 6.58 5.94 2.73
CA LEU A 71 7.48 6.70 3.59
C LEU A 71 8.31 5.77 4.49
N ASN A 72 7.75 4.65 4.94
CA ASN A 72 8.47 3.65 5.71
C ASN A 72 9.54 2.94 4.85
N GLU A 73 9.27 2.67 3.57
CA GLU A 73 10.25 2.13 2.63
C GLU A 73 11.41 3.10 2.38
N LEU A 74 11.19 4.41 2.46
CA LEU A 74 12.29 5.39 2.41
C LEU A 74 13.29 5.21 3.57
N LEU A 75 12.83 4.76 4.75
CA LEU A 75 13.71 4.49 5.90
C LEU A 75 14.66 3.31 5.67
N ARG A 76 14.33 2.42 4.73
CA ARG A 76 15.16 1.28 4.35
C ARG A 76 16.43 1.71 3.63
N ILE A 77 16.37 2.82 2.88
CA ILE A 77 17.49 3.32 2.07
C ILE A 77 18.54 3.98 3.00
N PRO A 78 19.76 3.42 3.12
CA PRO A 78 20.76 3.90 4.08
C PRO A 78 21.31 5.29 3.72
N THR A 79 21.43 5.59 2.42
CA THR A 79 21.92 6.89 1.92
C THR A 79 20.97 8.03 2.27
N LEU A 80 19.67 7.81 2.12
CA LEU A 80 18.64 8.78 2.47
C LEU A 80 18.60 9.03 3.99
N ARG A 81 18.70 7.95 4.78
CA ARG A 81 18.73 8.03 6.24
C ARG A 81 19.87 8.92 6.75
N ARG A 82 21.09 8.69 6.27
CA ARG A 82 22.26 9.47 6.69
C ARG A 82 22.30 10.89 6.17
N THR A 83 21.95 11.09 4.90
CA THR A 83 22.16 12.38 4.22
C THR A 83 21.03 13.37 4.51
N TYR A 84 19.79 12.88 4.65
CA TYR A 84 18.61 13.75 4.73
C TYR A 84 17.84 13.61 6.03
N LEU A 85 17.63 12.39 6.57
CA LEU A 85 16.83 12.23 7.79
C LEU A 85 17.58 12.66 9.06
N TYR A 86 18.84 12.26 9.27
CA TYR A 86 19.56 12.64 10.50
C TYR A 86 19.76 14.15 10.68
N PRO A 87 20.10 14.93 9.63
CA PRO A 87 20.21 16.38 9.77
C PRO A 87 18.86 17.06 10.00
N PHE A 88 17.78 16.53 9.41
CA PHE A 88 16.45 17.14 9.47
C PHE A 88 15.71 16.82 10.77
N LEU A 89 15.84 15.58 11.27
CA LEU A 89 15.22 15.11 12.50
C LEU A 89 16.32 14.81 13.53
N SER A 90 16.76 15.85 14.25
CA SER A 90 17.78 15.72 15.31
C SER A 90 17.38 14.72 16.41
N VAL A 91 16.08 14.54 16.67
CA VAL A 91 15.56 13.50 17.58
C VAL A 91 15.85 12.08 17.07
N LEU A 92 15.85 11.87 15.74
CA LEU A 92 16.19 10.58 15.13
C LEU A 92 17.69 10.31 15.14
N ALA A 93 18.54 11.34 15.15
CA ALA A 93 20.00 11.18 15.22
C ALA A 93 20.47 10.52 16.52
N SER A 94 19.66 10.56 17.59
CA SER A 94 19.94 9.91 18.87
C SER A 94 19.72 8.39 18.86
N PHE A 95 19.04 7.85 17.85
CA PHE A 95 18.79 6.41 17.75
C PHE A 95 19.93 5.70 17.03
N GLU A 96 20.42 4.61 17.61
CA GLU A 96 21.42 3.75 16.96
C GLU A 96 20.84 3.14 15.66
N GLU A 97 21.65 3.14 14.58
CA GLU A 97 21.34 2.55 13.26
C GLU A 97 20.57 1.20 13.28
N PRO A 98 20.90 0.20 14.14
CA PRO A 98 20.15 -1.07 14.21
C PRO A 98 18.70 -0.95 14.72
N GLN A 99 18.35 0.09 15.47
CA GLN A 99 16.98 0.27 15.98
C GLN A 99 16.03 0.71 14.85
N PHE A 100 16.52 1.44 13.86
CA PHE A 100 15.73 1.83 12.69
C PHE A 100 15.26 0.64 11.88
N CYS A 101 16.10 -0.38 11.70
CA CYS A 101 15.70 -1.59 10.99
C CYS A 101 14.60 -2.35 11.72
N LYS A 102 14.63 -2.39 13.06
CA LYS A 102 13.53 -2.98 13.86
C LYS A 102 12.23 -2.21 13.68
N ILE A 103 12.28 -0.88 13.76
CA ILE A 103 11.10 -0.02 13.59
C ILE A 103 10.54 -0.17 12.18
N HIS A 104 11.39 -0.11 11.15
CA HIS A 104 11.00 -0.27 9.75
C HIS A 104 10.29 -1.62 9.52
N VAL A 105 10.86 -2.73 10.00
CA VAL A 105 10.26 -4.07 9.87
C VAL A 105 8.94 -4.15 10.64
N ALA A 106 8.88 -3.65 11.88
CA ALA A 106 7.67 -3.67 12.70
C ALA A 106 6.54 -2.86 12.04
N LEU A 107 6.85 -1.69 11.48
CA LEU A 107 5.87 -0.84 10.81
C LEU A 107 5.43 -1.41 9.46
N SER A 108 6.36 -1.93 8.64
CA SER A 108 6.01 -2.48 7.32
C SER A 108 5.15 -3.74 7.45
N LEU A 109 5.70 -4.79 8.07
CA LEU A 109 5.06 -6.11 8.16
C LEU A 109 3.98 -6.19 9.24
N GLY A 110 4.06 -5.34 10.28
CA GLY A 110 3.14 -5.38 11.40
C GLY A 110 1.94 -4.45 11.26
N LEU A 111 2.07 -3.32 10.55
CA LEU A 111 1.00 -2.33 10.46
C LEU A 111 0.65 -1.95 9.03
N PHE A 112 1.56 -1.36 8.26
CA PHE A 112 1.19 -0.71 7.01
C PHE A 112 0.77 -1.68 5.92
N GLU A 113 1.52 -2.77 5.70
CA GLU A 113 1.14 -3.78 4.71
C GLU A 113 -0.17 -4.50 5.07
N PRO A 114 -0.32 -5.05 6.29
CA PRO A 114 -1.60 -5.60 6.71
C PRO A 114 -2.75 -4.60 6.62
N ALA A 115 -2.52 -3.34 7.01
CA ALA A 115 -3.58 -2.34 7.05
C ALA A 115 -4.09 -1.97 5.66
N PHE A 116 -3.21 -1.76 4.68
CA PHE A 116 -3.71 -1.49 3.32
C PHE A 116 -4.37 -2.74 2.73
N LEU A 117 -3.84 -3.96 2.95
CA LEU A 117 -4.44 -5.21 2.46
C LEU A 117 -5.85 -5.44 3.03
N VAL A 118 -6.03 -5.29 4.35
CA VAL A 118 -7.34 -5.42 5.01
C VAL A 118 -8.29 -4.32 4.55
N THR A 119 -7.79 -3.10 4.32
CA THR A 119 -8.61 -2.01 3.75
C THR A 119 -9.05 -2.31 2.32
N LEU A 120 -8.18 -2.88 1.48
CA LEU A 120 -8.54 -3.35 0.13
C LEU A 120 -9.65 -4.40 0.21
N LEU A 121 -9.49 -5.38 1.09
CA LEU A 121 -10.47 -6.44 1.30
C LEU A 121 -11.83 -5.86 1.74
N PHE A 122 -11.83 -4.94 2.70
CA PHE A 122 -13.04 -4.27 3.17
C PHE A 122 -13.74 -3.52 2.03
N LEU A 123 -12.99 -2.80 1.19
CA LEU A 123 -13.54 -2.08 0.05
C LEU A 123 -14.17 -3.01 -1.00
N VAL A 124 -13.57 -4.19 -1.22
CA VAL A 124 -14.15 -5.22 -2.09
C VAL A 124 -15.44 -5.77 -1.48
N ASP A 125 -15.45 -6.06 -0.17
CA ASP A 125 -16.60 -6.62 0.51
C ASP A 125 -17.79 -5.64 0.54
N ALA A 126 -17.52 -4.40 0.95
CA ALA A 126 -18.49 -3.33 0.98
C ALA A 126 -19.00 -2.92 -0.41
N SER A 127 -18.34 -3.34 -1.50
CA SER A 127 -18.83 -3.11 -2.86
C SER A 127 -20.02 -4.02 -3.23
N ILE A 128 -20.18 -5.15 -2.53
CA ILE A 128 -21.26 -6.12 -2.75
C ILE A 128 -22.44 -5.81 -1.83
N GLU A 129 -22.14 -5.36 -0.61
CA GLU A 129 -23.15 -5.22 0.42
C GLU A 129 -24.04 -4.01 0.16
N ARG A 130 -25.37 -4.23 0.14
CA ARG A 130 -26.34 -3.15 -0.12
C ARG A 130 -26.48 -2.15 1.02
N LYS A 131 -25.87 -2.44 2.17
CA LYS A 131 -25.93 -1.62 3.36
C LYS A 131 -24.73 -0.69 3.39
N THR A 132 -24.95 0.59 3.67
CA THR A 132 -23.84 1.54 3.86
C THR A 132 -23.05 1.12 5.09
N PRO A 133 -21.75 0.80 4.96
CA PRO A 133 -20.95 0.40 6.10
C PRO A 133 -20.78 1.58 7.06
N ASN A 134 -20.84 1.31 8.35
CA ASN A 134 -20.49 2.29 9.37
C ASN A 134 -18.98 2.53 9.31
N VAL A 135 -18.57 3.77 9.01
CA VAL A 135 -17.16 4.16 8.88
C VAL A 135 -16.35 3.80 10.14
N SER A 136 -16.92 4.02 11.33
CA SER A 136 -16.30 3.65 12.61
C SER A 136 -16.03 2.14 12.69
N TRP A 137 -16.97 1.31 12.20
CA TRP A 137 -16.81 -0.14 12.16
C TRP A 137 -15.72 -0.56 11.18
N ALA A 138 -15.60 0.12 10.03
CA ALA A 138 -14.53 -0.13 9.06
C ALA A 138 -13.15 0.14 9.66
N ILE A 139 -12.98 1.30 10.30
CA ILE A 139 -11.72 1.68 10.95
C ILE A 139 -11.41 0.71 12.10
N ALA A 140 -12.39 0.40 12.95
CA ALA A 140 -12.23 -0.55 14.03
C ALA A 140 -11.84 -1.95 13.53
N PHE A 141 -12.45 -2.42 12.43
CA PHE A 141 -12.12 -3.71 11.82
C PHE A 141 -10.67 -3.76 11.30
N VAL A 142 -10.24 -2.73 10.58
CA VAL A 142 -8.85 -2.63 10.09
C VAL A 142 -7.88 -2.61 11.26
N LEU A 143 -8.10 -1.74 12.25
CA LEU A 143 -7.22 -1.62 13.42
C LEU A 143 -7.21 -2.90 14.25
N ALA A 144 -8.37 -3.51 14.52
CA ALA A 144 -8.46 -4.76 15.28
C ALA A 144 -7.76 -5.93 14.59
N THR A 145 -7.70 -5.93 13.26
CA THR A 145 -6.99 -6.98 12.50
C THR A 145 -5.48 -6.74 12.47
N CYS A 146 -5.04 -5.47 12.39
CA CYS A 146 -3.63 -5.13 12.26
C CYS A 146 -2.91 -5.02 13.61
N LEU A 147 -3.62 -4.61 14.67
CA LEU A 147 -3.02 -4.43 15.99
C LEU A 147 -2.41 -5.71 16.56
N PRO A 148 -3.06 -6.90 16.51
CA PRO A 148 -2.44 -8.15 16.94
C PRO A 148 -1.16 -8.47 16.16
N MET A 149 -1.17 -8.23 14.85
CA MET A 149 0.02 -8.43 14.02
C MET A 149 1.15 -7.49 14.43
N LEU A 150 0.87 -6.20 14.61
CA LEU A 150 1.85 -5.25 15.11
C LEU A 150 2.43 -5.65 16.47
N LEU A 151 1.57 -6.03 17.42
CA LEU A 151 1.98 -6.45 18.77
C LEU A 151 2.88 -7.69 18.72
N VAL A 152 2.50 -8.69 17.94
CA VAL A 152 3.30 -9.91 17.77
C VAL A 152 4.66 -9.58 17.14
N GLN A 153 4.68 -8.81 16.05
CA GLN A 153 5.92 -8.42 15.37
C GLN A 153 6.86 -7.62 16.29
N VAL A 154 6.33 -6.67 17.06
CA VAL A 154 7.09 -5.89 18.05
C VAL A 154 7.60 -6.79 19.18
N LEU A 155 6.77 -7.70 19.70
CA LEU A 155 7.15 -8.60 20.78
C LEU A 155 8.38 -9.45 20.39
N PHE A 156 8.37 -10.02 19.19
CA PHE A 156 9.49 -10.84 18.72
C PHE A 156 10.76 -10.01 18.39
N LEU A 157 10.62 -8.82 17.79
CA LEU A 157 11.75 -7.96 17.41
C LEU A 157 12.48 -7.30 18.58
N PHE A 158 11.74 -6.89 19.62
CA PHE A 158 12.30 -6.09 20.71
C PHE A 158 12.60 -6.91 21.95
N PHE A 159 11.74 -7.88 22.29
CA PHE A 159 11.88 -8.62 23.54
C PHE A 159 12.65 -9.93 23.40
N HIS A 160 12.90 -10.39 22.17
CA HIS A 160 13.59 -11.64 21.85
C HIS A 160 13.21 -12.78 22.82
N PRO A 161 11.92 -13.14 22.90
CA PRO A 161 11.39 -14.01 23.96
C PRO A 161 12.13 -15.36 24.05
N PHE A 162 12.57 -15.88 22.92
CA PHE A 162 13.30 -17.15 22.86
C PHE A 162 14.72 -17.11 23.44
N HIS A 163 15.40 -15.97 23.38
CA HIS A 163 16.72 -15.81 24.01
C HIS A 163 16.58 -15.86 25.53
N LYS A 164 15.52 -15.25 26.08
CA LYS A 164 15.22 -15.33 27.52
C LYS A 164 14.85 -16.76 27.95
N LEU A 165 14.24 -17.52 27.05
CA LEU A 165 13.82 -18.90 27.29
C LEU A 165 14.92 -19.95 27.02
N HIS A 166 16.18 -19.52 26.78
CA HIS A 166 17.34 -20.40 26.51
C HIS A 166 17.12 -21.39 25.35
N LEU A 167 16.26 -21.04 24.38
CA LEU A 167 16.10 -21.83 23.16
C LEU A 167 17.17 -21.38 22.15
N PRO A 168 18.08 -22.27 21.71
CA PRO A 168 19.11 -21.92 20.74
C PRO A 168 18.47 -21.77 19.35
N LEU A 169 18.00 -20.56 19.01
CA LEU A 169 17.61 -20.26 17.64
C LEU A 169 18.82 -19.82 16.82
N PRO A 170 18.97 -20.30 15.57
CA PRO A 170 19.99 -19.80 14.66
C PRO A 170 19.85 -18.29 14.44
N GLU A 171 20.97 -17.58 14.31
CA GLU A 171 21.01 -16.11 14.15
C GLU A 171 20.15 -15.60 12.98
N ILE A 172 19.96 -16.43 11.96
CA ILE A 172 19.11 -16.21 10.79
C ILE A 172 17.65 -15.87 11.16
N PHE A 173 17.14 -16.41 12.27
CA PHE A 173 15.76 -16.18 12.72
C PHE A 173 15.54 -14.82 13.35
N VAL A 174 16.60 -14.17 13.82
CA VAL A 174 16.52 -12.95 14.65
C VAL A 174 17.22 -11.75 14.00
N ARG A 175 18.11 -12.00 13.02
CA ARG A 175 18.87 -10.96 12.33
C ARG A 175 17.96 -10.01 11.57
N ASN A 176 18.02 -8.73 11.93
CA ASN A 176 17.22 -7.62 11.39
C ASN A 176 18.07 -6.54 10.69
N TYR A 177 19.39 -6.62 10.79
CA TYR A 177 20.31 -5.74 10.07
C TYR A 177 21.55 -6.50 9.58
N VAL A 178 22.14 -5.95 8.53
CA VAL A 178 23.42 -6.38 7.97
C VAL A 178 24.33 -5.17 7.91
N VAL A 179 25.57 -5.34 8.36
CA VAL A 179 26.63 -4.35 8.15
C VAL A 179 27.37 -4.68 6.86
N GLN A 180 27.26 -3.81 5.85
CA GLN A 180 28.07 -3.83 4.65
C GLN A 180 29.29 -2.92 4.86
N LYS A 181 30.49 -3.41 4.50
CA LYS A 181 31.72 -2.60 4.53
C LYS A 181 31.89 -1.94 3.17
N VAL A 182 31.80 -0.61 3.12
CA VAL A 182 32.13 0.15 1.92
C VAL A 182 33.65 0.26 1.81
N GLU A 183 34.16 0.17 0.59
CA GLU A 183 35.59 0.17 0.21
C GLU A 183 36.40 1.35 0.79
N TYR A 184 35.72 2.42 1.24
CA TYR A 184 36.32 3.62 1.84
C TYR A 184 36.29 3.66 3.38
N GLY A 185 36.20 2.50 4.04
CA GLY A 185 36.29 2.39 5.51
C GLY A 185 35.04 2.83 6.28
N SER A 186 33.94 3.17 5.60
CA SER A 186 32.65 3.43 6.23
C SER A 186 31.74 2.20 6.18
N SER A 187 31.17 1.80 7.31
CA SER A 187 30.20 0.71 7.38
C SER A 187 28.77 1.26 7.16
N MET A 188 28.06 0.70 6.19
CA MET A 188 26.63 0.95 5.95
C MET A 188 25.79 -0.17 6.54
N VAL A 189 24.64 0.18 7.13
CA VAL A 189 23.72 -0.79 7.75
C VAL A 189 22.47 -0.91 6.91
N SER A 190 22.29 -2.06 6.27
CA SER A 190 21.11 -2.40 5.47
C SER A 190 20.13 -3.21 6.29
N CYS A 191 18.85 -2.85 6.23
CA CYS A 191 17.80 -3.54 6.95
C CYS A 191 17.41 -4.84 6.24
N THR A 192 17.26 -5.92 7.01
CA THR A 192 16.79 -7.21 6.51
C THR A 192 15.59 -7.67 7.32
N TYR A 193 14.70 -8.44 6.69
CA TYR A 193 13.54 -9.01 7.37
C TYR A 193 13.96 -10.30 8.08
N PRO A 194 13.76 -10.43 9.40
CA PRO A 194 14.00 -11.68 10.09
C PRO A 194 13.07 -12.78 9.55
N LEU A 195 13.57 -14.01 9.50
CA LEU A 195 12.77 -15.14 9.01
C LEU A 195 11.51 -15.35 9.87
N LEU A 196 11.61 -15.17 11.19
CA LEU A 196 10.48 -15.33 12.11
C LEU A 196 9.34 -14.35 11.80
N ASN A 197 9.67 -13.08 11.59
CA ASN A 197 8.73 -12.03 11.21
C ASN A 197 8.08 -12.31 9.85
N THR A 198 8.88 -12.85 8.92
CA THR A 198 8.42 -13.27 7.60
C THR A 198 7.44 -14.44 7.69
N ILE A 199 7.66 -15.43 8.56
CA ILE A 199 6.73 -16.54 8.81
C ILE A 199 5.41 -16.04 9.40
N MET A 200 5.45 -15.12 10.35
CA MET A 200 4.23 -14.52 10.91
C MET A 200 3.44 -13.75 9.85
N PHE A 201 4.13 -12.99 9.00
CA PHE A 201 3.51 -12.31 7.87
C PHE A 201 3.00 -13.29 6.80
N ALA A 202 3.66 -14.42 6.59
CA ALA A 202 3.20 -15.48 5.70
C ALA A 202 1.90 -16.12 6.18
N ALA A 203 1.76 -16.37 7.48
CA ALA A 203 0.53 -16.88 8.08
C ALA A 203 -0.64 -15.89 7.89
N PHE A 204 -0.39 -14.59 8.12
CA PHE A 204 -1.34 -13.53 7.80
C PHE A 204 -1.71 -13.54 6.31
N GLY A 205 -0.72 -13.54 5.43
CA GLY A 205 -0.89 -13.51 3.98
C GLY A 205 -1.68 -14.70 3.45
N GLY A 206 -1.49 -15.90 4.02
CA GLY A 206 -2.27 -17.09 3.71
C GLY A 206 -3.74 -16.94 4.10
N ALA A 207 -4.02 -16.55 5.34
CA ALA A 207 -5.38 -16.32 5.82
C ALA A 207 -6.08 -15.21 5.01
N TYR A 208 -5.38 -14.11 4.75
CA TYR A 208 -5.85 -13.01 3.92
C TYR A 208 -6.16 -13.47 2.50
N SER A 209 -5.26 -14.21 1.85
CA SER A 209 -5.43 -14.66 0.46
C SER A 209 -6.67 -15.55 0.31
N MET A 210 -6.90 -16.46 1.25
CA MET A 210 -8.10 -17.32 1.27
C MET A 210 -9.38 -16.49 1.39
N TRP A 211 -9.39 -15.53 2.32
CA TRP A 211 -10.55 -14.68 2.53
C TRP A 211 -10.80 -13.71 1.35
N PHE A 212 -9.73 -13.16 0.78
CA PHE A 212 -9.80 -12.26 -0.36
C PHE A 212 -10.26 -12.98 -1.62
N LEU A 213 -9.81 -14.22 -1.86
CA LEU A 213 -10.31 -15.09 -2.91
C LEU A 213 -11.81 -15.35 -2.77
N PHE A 214 -12.26 -15.71 -1.56
CA PHE A 214 -13.68 -15.93 -1.28
C PHE A 214 -14.50 -14.67 -1.55
N SER A 215 -14.01 -13.51 -1.12
CA SER A 215 -14.67 -12.21 -1.34
C SER A 215 -14.74 -11.87 -2.83
N CYS A 216 -13.65 -12.04 -3.57
CA CYS A 216 -13.62 -11.83 -5.03
C CYS A 216 -14.56 -12.79 -5.76
N TRP A 217 -14.57 -14.07 -5.39
CA TRP A 217 -15.48 -15.07 -5.96
C TRP A 217 -16.94 -14.66 -5.78
N ARG A 218 -17.30 -14.15 -4.59
CA ARG A 218 -18.63 -13.64 -4.29
C ARG A 218 -19.01 -12.42 -5.15
N VAL A 219 -18.08 -11.50 -5.42
CA VAL A 219 -18.37 -10.40 -6.37
C VAL A 219 -18.59 -10.98 -7.78
N LEU A 220 -17.73 -11.89 -8.22
CA LEU A 220 -17.74 -12.44 -9.58
C LEU A 220 -19.01 -13.24 -9.87
N SER A 221 -19.57 -13.95 -8.89
CA SER A 221 -20.82 -14.70 -9.04
C SER A 221 -22.05 -13.80 -9.21
N LEU A 222 -22.01 -12.57 -8.68
CA LEU A 222 -23.10 -11.60 -8.76
C LEU A 222 -23.03 -10.71 -10.01
N VAL A 223 -21.88 -10.67 -10.69
CA VAL A 223 -21.64 -9.72 -11.78
C VAL A 223 -21.86 -10.38 -13.15
N ILE A 224 -22.89 -9.90 -13.84
CA ILE A 224 -23.18 -10.23 -15.25
C ILE A 224 -22.32 -9.40 -16.21
N ASN A 225 -21.86 -8.21 -15.79
CA ASN A 225 -21.10 -7.29 -16.64
C ASN A 225 -19.63 -7.74 -16.84
N LYS A 226 -19.26 -8.03 -18.10
CA LYS A 226 -17.90 -8.40 -18.51
C LYS A 226 -16.84 -7.37 -18.07
N GLY A 227 -17.16 -6.07 -18.10
CA GLY A 227 -16.21 -5.00 -17.74
C GLY A 227 -15.92 -4.94 -16.24
N LEU A 228 -16.94 -5.15 -15.40
CA LEU A 228 -16.74 -5.19 -13.94
C LEU A 228 -16.02 -6.47 -13.52
N ARG A 229 -16.33 -7.60 -14.19
CA ARG A 229 -15.65 -8.88 -14.01
C ARG A 229 -14.13 -8.78 -14.29
N LEU A 230 -13.74 -8.15 -15.40
CA LEU A 230 -12.32 -7.96 -15.74
C LEU A 230 -11.57 -7.18 -14.65
N ARG A 231 -12.17 -6.11 -14.11
CA ARG A 231 -11.55 -5.29 -13.05
C ARG A 231 -11.26 -6.11 -11.80
N ILE A 232 -12.20 -6.96 -11.39
CA ILE A 232 -12.04 -7.81 -10.20
C ILE A 232 -10.99 -8.89 -10.46
N TYR A 233 -10.94 -9.49 -11.65
CA TYR A 233 -9.87 -10.43 -11.99
C TYR A 233 -8.49 -9.78 -11.99
N THR A 234 -8.36 -8.57 -12.56
CA THR A 234 -7.10 -7.82 -12.50
C THR A 234 -6.71 -7.55 -11.05
N LEU A 235 -7.64 -7.05 -10.22
CA LEU A 235 -7.39 -6.79 -8.81
C LEU A 235 -6.95 -8.07 -8.08
N ALA A 236 -7.70 -9.17 -8.27
CA ALA A 236 -7.41 -10.47 -7.68
C ALA A 236 -6.01 -10.96 -8.05
N ALA A 237 -5.67 -10.96 -9.33
CA ALA A 237 -4.34 -11.36 -9.80
C ALA A 237 -3.23 -10.46 -9.21
N THR A 238 -3.44 -9.14 -9.17
CA THR A 238 -2.45 -8.17 -8.68
C THR A 238 -2.25 -8.16 -7.17
N VAL A 239 -3.14 -8.81 -6.41
CA VAL A 239 -2.99 -8.96 -4.96
C VAL A 239 -2.50 -10.38 -4.64
N LEU A 240 -3.14 -11.41 -5.22
CA LEU A 240 -2.90 -12.81 -4.88
C LEU A 240 -1.64 -13.40 -5.49
N VAL A 241 -1.09 -12.81 -6.57
CA VAL A 241 0.21 -13.25 -7.12
C VAL A 241 1.37 -12.52 -6.43
N PRO A 242 1.36 -11.18 -6.31
CA PRO A 242 2.49 -10.46 -5.72
C PRO A 242 2.66 -10.70 -4.22
N LEU A 243 1.58 -10.90 -3.45
CA LEU A 243 1.68 -11.15 -2.01
C LEU A 243 2.48 -12.43 -1.65
N PRO A 244 2.13 -13.63 -2.16
CA PRO A 244 2.95 -14.82 -1.91
C PRO A 244 4.32 -14.73 -2.57
N LEU A 245 4.44 -14.09 -3.74
CA LEU A 245 5.73 -13.85 -4.36
C LEU A 245 6.65 -13.05 -3.45
N GLN A 246 6.17 -11.95 -2.86
CA GLN A 246 6.88 -11.14 -1.88
C GLN A 246 7.34 -11.99 -0.69
N ILE A 247 6.44 -12.78 -0.11
CA ILE A 247 6.75 -13.66 1.05
C ILE A 247 7.87 -14.66 0.70
N ILE A 248 7.77 -15.31 -0.47
CA ILE A 248 8.77 -16.28 -0.95
C ILE A 248 10.11 -15.56 -1.19
N LEU A 249 10.11 -14.41 -1.86
CA LEU A 249 11.31 -13.62 -2.12
C LEU A 249 11.99 -13.20 -0.82
N MET A 250 11.23 -12.71 0.17
CA MET A 250 11.73 -12.38 1.50
C MET A 250 12.34 -13.61 2.20
N GLY A 251 11.67 -14.77 2.15
CA GLY A 251 12.20 -16.01 2.72
C GLY A 251 13.49 -16.50 2.04
N MET A 252 13.59 -16.35 0.71
CA MET A 252 14.78 -16.75 -0.06
C MET A 252 16.01 -15.87 0.24
N THR A 253 15.83 -14.63 0.71
CA THR A 253 16.96 -13.76 1.08
C THR A 253 17.87 -14.38 2.14
N VAL A 254 17.35 -15.30 2.94
CA VAL A 254 18.09 -16.05 3.97
C VAL A 254 19.18 -16.95 3.38
N LEU A 255 18.97 -17.48 2.18
CA LEU A 255 19.88 -18.45 1.56
C LEU A 255 21.15 -17.79 1.03
N TRP A 256 21.14 -16.47 0.86
CA TRP A 256 22.18 -15.74 0.16
C TRP A 256 22.91 -14.77 1.09
N LYS A 257 24.24 -14.74 1.00
CA LYS A 257 25.02 -13.76 1.75
C LYS A 257 24.72 -12.34 1.24
N PRO A 258 24.70 -11.34 2.12
CA PRO A 258 24.32 -9.98 1.77
C PRO A 258 25.29 -9.26 0.84
N ASP A 259 26.51 -9.78 0.68
CA ASP A 259 27.53 -9.22 -0.24
C ASP A 259 27.31 -9.67 -1.70
N HIS A 260 26.33 -10.54 -1.93
CA HIS A 260 26.02 -11.03 -3.27
C HIS A 260 24.84 -10.25 -3.89
N PRO A 261 24.88 -9.97 -5.21
CA PRO A 261 23.87 -9.16 -5.89
C PRO A 261 22.47 -9.78 -5.88
N ALA A 262 22.36 -11.10 -5.71
CA ALA A 262 21.07 -11.77 -5.62
C ALA A 262 20.27 -11.35 -4.37
N PHE A 263 20.92 -11.01 -3.26
CA PHE A 263 20.24 -10.53 -2.04
C PHE A 263 19.52 -9.20 -2.31
N THR A 264 20.22 -8.26 -2.94
CA THR A 264 19.68 -6.95 -3.33
C THR A 264 18.55 -7.10 -4.35
N ALA A 265 18.74 -7.95 -5.37
CA ALA A 265 17.74 -8.20 -6.40
C ALA A 265 16.45 -8.82 -5.84
N LEU A 266 16.56 -9.81 -4.94
CA LEU A 266 15.41 -10.44 -4.29
C LEU A 266 14.63 -9.46 -3.42
N SER A 267 15.35 -8.63 -2.66
CA SER A 267 14.73 -7.63 -1.78
C SER A 267 14.09 -6.49 -2.56
N PHE A 268 14.64 -6.13 -3.73
CA PHE A 268 14.03 -5.19 -4.67
C PHE A 268 12.78 -5.79 -5.35
N ALA A 269 12.82 -7.05 -5.75
CA ALA A 269 11.67 -7.75 -6.33
C ALA A 269 10.52 -7.92 -5.32
N ALA A 270 10.83 -8.14 -4.04
CA ALA A 270 9.84 -8.16 -2.97
C ALA A 270 9.15 -6.79 -2.84
N PHE A 271 9.92 -5.71 -2.80
CA PHE A 271 9.40 -4.34 -2.80
C PHE A 271 8.50 -4.05 -4.01
N LEU A 272 8.95 -4.44 -5.21
CA LEU A 272 8.19 -4.24 -6.45
C LEU A 272 6.85 -4.97 -6.42
N SER A 273 6.81 -6.16 -5.82
CA SER A 273 5.58 -6.95 -5.66
C SER A 273 4.54 -6.19 -4.83
N THR A 274 4.94 -5.64 -3.68
CA THR A 274 4.07 -4.82 -2.84
C THR A 274 3.66 -3.52 -3.52
N LEU A 275 4.59 -2.88 -4.24
CA LEU A 275 4.34 -1.64 -4.97
C LEU A 275 3.28 -1.82 -6.07
N ILE A 276 3.36 -2.92 -6.84
CA ILE A 276 2.35 -3.24 -7.86
C ILE A 276 0.99 -3.45 -7.20
N CYS A 277 0.94 -4.19 -6.09
CA CYS A 277 -0.30 -4.41 -5.33
C CYS A 277 -0.90 -3.07 -4.85
N ALA A 278 -0.09 -2.18 -4.28
CA ALA A 278 -0.53 -0.87 -3.80
C ALA A 278 -1.01 0.03 -4.95
N ALA A 279 -0.23 0.16 -6.02
CA ALA A 279 -0.54 1.02 -7.16
C ALA A 279 -1.82 0.57 -7.89
N VAL A 280 -1.94 -0.73 -8.19
CA VAL A 280 -3.12 -1.28 -8.87
C VAL A 280 -4.34 -1.28 -7.95
N GLY A 281 -4.17 -1.64 -6.67
CA GLY A 281 -5.24 -1.58 -5.68
C GLY A 281 -5.83 -0.17 -5.54
N GLN A 282 -4.95 0.85 -5.43
CA GLN A 282 -5.34 2.24 -5.40
C GLN A 282 -6.04 2.68 -6.71
N GLY A 283 -5.50 2.29 -7.86
CA GLY A 283 -6.09 2.59 -9.17
C GLY A 283 -7.50 2.02 -9.35
N ILE A 284 -7.70 0.74 -9.02
CA ILE A 284 -8.96 0.03 -9.24
C ILE A 284 -10.02 0.39 -8.18
N LEU A 285 -9.65 0.58 -6.91
CA LEU A 285 -10.62 0.82 -5.83
C LEU A 285 -10.85 2.29 -5.49
N VAL A 286 -9.92 3.19 -5.87
CA VAL A 286 -10.04 4.62 -5.61
C VAL A 286 -10.27 5.40 -6.89
N ILE A 287 -9.33 5.37 -7.83
CA ILE A 287 -9.35 6.27 -8.99
C ILE A 287 -10.49 5.89 -9.95
N LYS A 288 -10.56 4.62 -10.35
CA LYS A 288 -11.52 4.15 -11.36
C LYS A 288 -12.98 4.35 -10.96
N PRO A 289 -13.44 4.01 -9.73
CA PRO A 289 -14.82 4.21 -9.34
C PRO A 289 -15.19 5.69 -9.22
N ILE A 290 -14.23 6.55 -8.83
CA ILE A 290 -14.45 8.00 -8.77
C ILE A 290 -14.60 8.56 -10.19
N ALA A 291 -13.70 8.20 -11.11
CA ALA A 291 -13.77 8.62 -12.51
C ALA A 291 -15.09 8.21 -13.18
N ASP A 292 -15.52 6.95 -12.99
CA ASP A 292 -16.79 6.45 -13.52
C ASP A 292 -17.99 7.23 -12.96
N SER A 293 -17.97 7.57 -11.66
CA SER A 293 -19.05 8.34 -11.03
C SER A 293 -19.13 9.78 -11.53
N LEU A 294 -17.99 10.40 -11.85
CA LEU A 294 -17.91 11.76 -12.38
C LEU A 294 -18.40 11.82 -13.84
N ALA A 295 -18.01 10.85 -14.66
CA ALA A 295 -18.47 10.72 -16.04
C ALA A 295 -19.99 10.53 -16.13
N ALA A 296 -20.55 9.62 -15.31
CA ALA A 296 -22.00 9.41 -15.25
C ALA A 296 -22.78 10.66 -14.81
N GLY A 297 -22.19 11.51 -13.96
CA GLY A 297 -22.78 12.79 -13.57
C GLY A 297 -22.83 13.80 -14.72
N GLU A 298 -21.80 13.84 -15.55
CA GLU A 298 -21.72 14.75 -16.69
C GLU A 298 -22.72 14.39 -17.79
N ASP A 299 -22.86 13.10 -18.10
CA ASP A 299 -23.84 12.62 -19.09
C ASP A 299 -25.28 12.94 -18.68
N ARG A 300 -25.61 12.77 -17.39
CA ARG A 300 -26.92 13.14 -16.84
C ARG A 300 -27.17 14.65 -16.98
N CYS A 301 -26.19 15.50 -16.69
CA CYS A 301 -26.31 16.94 -16.87
C CYS A 301 -26.50 17.33 -18.35
N ARG A 302 -25.77 16.69 -19.29
CA ARG A 302 -25.96 16.92 -20.73
C ARG A 302 -27.35 16.52 -21.20
N LEU A 303 -27.88 15.40 -20.73
CA LEU A 303 -29.25 14.95 -21.04
C LEU A 303 -30.31 15.94 -20.53
N ILE A 304 -30.17 16.44 -19.29
CA ILE A 304 -31.08 17.46 -18.75
C ILE A 304 -31.00 18.76 -19.58
N ARG A 305 -29.79 19.20 -19.94
CA ARG A 305 -29.60 20.40 -20.77
C ARG A 305 -30.18 20.24 -22.18
N LYS A 306 -30.11 19.04 -22.77
CA LYS A 306 -30.74 18.72 -24.07
C LYS A 306 -32.26 18.61 -24.00
N ARG A 307 -32.85 18.33 -22.83
CA ARG A 307 -34.31 18.30 -22.65
C ARG A 307 -34.89 19.70 -22.39
N LYS A 308 -34.12 20.60 -21.78
CA LYS A 308 -34.51 22.00 -21.50
C LYS A 308 -34.76 22.94 -22.71
N PRO A 309 -34.38 22.66 -23.98
CA PRO A 309 -34.75 23.52 -25.11
C PRO A 309 -36.09 23.13 -25.77
N ALA A 310 -36.80 22.11 -25.28
CA ALA A 310 -38.05 21.62 -25.89
C ALA A 310 -39.34 22.04 -25.15
N GLU A 311 -39.25 22.80 -24.06
CA GLU A 311 -40.41 23.40 -23.37
C GLU A 311 -40.40 24.94 -23.47
N GLY A 312 -40.07 25.45 -24.67
CA GLY A 312 -40.49 26.78 -25.08
C GLY A 312 -41.64 26.64 -26.07
N VAL A 313 -42.71 27.43 -25.89
CA VAL A 313 -43.98 27.48 -26.66
C VAL A 313 -45.01 26.47 -26.11
N GLN A 314 -46.20 26.80 -25.59
CA GLN A 314 -47.10 27.96 -25.71
C GLN A 314 -48.04 27.94 -24.49
N ILE A 315 -48.13 29.01 -23.70
CA ILE A 315 -49.37 29.31 -22.96
C ILE A 315 -49.84 30.64 -23.50
N ILE A 316 -50.87 30.53 -24.34
CA ILE A 316 -51.62 31.64 -24.91
C ILE A 316 -52.20 32.44 -23.75
N VAL A 317 -51.84 33.72 -23.70
CA VAL A 317 -52.60 34.74 -22.98
C VAL A 317 -53.94 34.86 -23.70
N SER A 318 -55.03 34.57 -23.00
CA SER A 318 -56.32 35.21 -23.28
C SER A 318 -56.97 35.51 -21.93
N ALA A 319 -56.84 36.77 -21.54
CA ALA A 319 -57.86 37.45 -20.76
C ALA A 319 -58.93 37.96 -21.74
N ASP A 320 -60.14 38.05 -21.22
CA ASP A 320 -61.43 38.42 -21.85
C ASP A 320 -62.19 37.30 -22.56
#